data_AF-A0A919YE51-F1
#
_entry.id   AF-A0A919YE51-F1
#
_cell.length_a   1.000
_cell.length_b   1.000
_cell.length_c   1.000
_cell.angle_alpha   90.00
_cell.angle_beta   90.00
_cell.angle_gamma   90.00
#
_symmetry.space_group_name_H-M   'P 1'
#
loop_
_entity.id
_entity.type
_entity.pdbx_description
1 polymer ?
#
loop_
_entity_poly.entity_id
_entity_poly.type
_entity_poly.pdbx_seq_one_letter_code
_entity_poly.pdbx_strand_id
1 'polypeptide(L)' 'MGNFIVLVPVMTLRELVAAKRNHDCILSLLVTTSDLTPPEKKEAEQFKVDYWYGGLNQFTIERLTEHFQLEEE' A
#
# COMPACT_ATOMS: atom_id res chain seq x y z
N MET A 1 22.47 -8.90 -12.65
CA MET A 1 21.03 -9.06 -12.36
C MET A 1 20.44 -7.66 -12.35
N GLY A 2 19.56 -7.34 -13.31
CA GLY A 2 19.00 -5.99 -13.41
C GLY A 2 18.05 -5.72 -12.24
N ASN A 3 18.17 -4.56 -11.60
CA ASN A 3 17.18 -4.08 -10.64
C ASN A 3 15.87 -3.82 -11.39
N PHE A 4 14.92 -4.74 -11.28
CA PHE A 4 13.54 -4.50 -11.70
C PHE A 4 12.86 -3.65 -10.63
N ILE A 5 12.86 -2.33 -10.82
CA ILE A 5 12.00 -1.44 -10.04
C ILE A 5 10.58 -1.66 -10.54
N VAL A 6 9.81 -2.48 -9.81
CA VAL A 6 8.38 -2.65 -10.06
C VAL A 6 7.67 -1.44 -9.46
N LEU A 7 6.99 -0.65 -10.29
CA LEU A 7 6.23 0.52 -9.88
C LEU A 7 4.73 0.21 -9.90
N VAL A 8 3.98 0.81 -8.99
CA VAL A 8 2.52 0.77 -9.02
C VAL A 8 2.02 1.72 -10.12
N PRO A 9 1.23 1.27 -11.11
CA PRO A 9 0.61 2.18 -12.06
C PRO A 9 -0.50 3.00 -11.41
N VAL A 10 -0.63 4.29 -11.77
CA VAL A 10 -1.77 5.16 -11.37
C VAL A 10 -3.14 4.51 -11.61
N MET A 11 -3.28 3.71 -12.68
CA MET A 11 -4.53 3.01 -12.98
C MET A 11 -4.97 2.07 -11.85
N THR A 12 -4.04 1.47 -11.11
CA THR A 12 -4.35 0.62 -9.95
C THR A 12 -5.15 1.37 -8.89
N LEU A 13 -4.77 2.63 -8.61
CA LEU A 13 -5.50 3.48 -7.66
C LEU A 13 -6.89 3.84 -8.19
N ARG A 14 -7.01 4.13 -9.49
CA ARG A 14 -8.30 4.46 -10.11
C ARG A 14 -9.28 3.29 -10.09
N GLU A 15 -8.79 2.09 -10.34
CA GLU A 15 -9.57 0.86 -10.24
C GLU A 15 -10.05 0.63 -8.80
N LEU A 16 -9.17 0.82 -7.82
CA LEU A 16 -9.55 0.73 -6.40
C LEU A 16 -10.60 1.78 -6.01
N VAL A 17 -10.47 3.02 -6.48
CA VAL A 17 -11.44 4.10 -6.24
C VAL A 17 -12.79 3.79 -6.90
N ALA A 18 -12.77 3.24 -8.12
CA ALA A 18 -13.98 2.80 -8.80
C ALA A 18 -14.67 1.67 -8.00
N ALA A 19 -13.92 0.68 -7.55
CA ALA A 19 -14.44 -0.41 -6.71
C ALA A 19 -15.05 0.11 -5.41
N LYS A 20 -14.37 1.03 -4.71
CA LYS A 20 -14.89 1.66 -3.49
C LYS A 20 -16.27 2.28 -3.72
N ARG A 21 -16.44 3.04 -4.80
CA ARG A 21 -17.70 3.70 -5.15
C ARG A 21 -18.79 2.70 -5.55
N ASN A 22 -18.43 1.69 -6.34
CA ASN A 22 -19.37 0.71 -6.87
C ASN A 22 -19.91 -0.25 -5.79
N HIS A 23 -19.18 -0.41 -4.68
CA HIS A 23 -19.54 -1.30 -3.58
C HIS A 23 -19.90 -0.57 -2.28
N ASP A 24 -20.05 0.76 -2.31
CA ASP A 24 -20.38 1.60 -1.15
C ASP A 24 -19.43 1.38 0.06
N CYS A 25 -18.13 1.25 -0.23
CA CYS A 25 -17.12 1.03 0.79
C CYS A 25 -16.74 2.34 1.49
N ILE A 26 -16.61 2.28 2.81
CA ILE A 26 -16.21 3.42 3.66
C ILE A 26 -14.72 3.77 3.44
N LEU A 27 -13.87 2.75 3.32
CA LEU A 27 -12.42 2.86 3.27
C LEU A 27 -11.83 2.21 2.01
N SER A 28 -10.60 2.61 1.68
CA SER A 28 -9.80 2.06 0.58
C SER A 28 -8.34 2.08 0.98
N LEU A 29 -7.69 0.92 0.95
CA LEU A 29 -6.29 0.73 1.32
C LEU A 29 -5.54 0.00 0.20
N LEU A 30 -4.44 0.58 -0.28
CA LEU A 30 -3.49 -0.09 -1.17
C LEU A 30 -2.29 -0.59 -0.35
N VAL A 31 -2.03 -1.89 -0.36
CA VAL A 31 -0.81 -2.48 0.23
C VAL A 31 0.07 -3.02 -0.89
N THR A 32 1.32 -2.57 -0.96
CA THR A 32 2.27 -3.03 -1.97
C THR A 32 3.70 -3.12 -1.42
N THR A 33 4.48 -4.08 -1.90
CA THR A 33 5.93 -4.15 -1.62
C THR A 33 6.74 -3.21 -2.51
N SER A 34 6.14 -2.71 -3.58
CA SER A 34 6.70 -1.69 -4.45
C SER A 34 6.61 -0.29 -3.85
N ASP A 35 7.46 0.61 -4.33
CA ASP A 35 7.33 2.04 -4.04
C ASP A 35 6.24 2.70 -4.90
N LEU A 36 5.67 3.78 -4.37
CA LEU A 36 4.81 4.70 -5.12
C LEU A 36 5.65 5.88 -5.62
N THR A 37 5.50 6.24 -6.88
CA THR A 37 6.12 7.46 -7.41
C THR A 37 5.24 8.69 -7.11
N PRO A 38 5.74 9.93 -7.28
CA PRO A 38 4.97 11.12 -6.94
C PRO A 38 3.56 11.22 -7.58
N PRO A 39 3.37 10.85 -8.87
CA PRO A 39 2.04 10.73 -9.47
C PRO A 39 1.07 9.84 -8.69
N GLU A 40 1.48 8.64 -8.28
CA GLU A 40 0.59 7.73 -7.54
C GLU A 40 0.29 8.26 -6.14
N LYS A 41 1.26 8.85 -5.45
CA LYS A 41 1.02 9.47 -4.13
C LYS A 41 -0.01 10.59 -4.24
N LYS A 42 0.13 11.45 -5.25
CA LYS A 42 -0.84 12.54 -5.52
C LYS A 42 -2.24 12.00 -5.82
N GLU A 43 -2.35 10.94 -6.61
CA GLU A 43 -3.63 10.31 -6.93
C GLU A 43 -4.27 9.69 -5.65
N ALA A 44 -3.48 8.99 -4.84
CA ALA A 44 -3.93 8.40 -3.58
C ALA A 44 -4.44 9.47 -2.60
N GLU A 45 -3.71 10.58 -2.44
CA GLU A 45 -4.11 11.73 -1.62
C GLU A 45 -5.40 12.37 -2.15
N GLN A 46 -5.49 12.61 -3.46
CA GLN A 46 -6.67 13.21 -4.09
C GLN A 46 -7.94 12.40 -3.83
N PHE A 47 -7.86 11.06 -3.86
CA PHE A 47 -9.01 10.18 -3.68
C PHE A 47 -9.14 9.60 -2.26
N LYS A 48 -8.32 10.03 -1.31
CA LYS A 48 -8.30 9.54 0.08
C LYS A 48 -8.16 8.02 0.15
N VAL A 49 -7.21 7.49 -0.60
CA VAL A 49 -6.78 6.09 -0.56
C VAL A 49 -5.62 6.01 0.42
N ASP A 50 -5.80 5.27 1.51
CA ASP A 50 -4.70 4.93 2.41
C ASP A 50 -3.74 4.00 1.66
N TYR A 51 -2.43 4.13 1.90
CA TYR A 51 -1.46 3.27 1.23
C TYR A 51 -0.29 2.88 2.12
N TRP A 52 0.08 1.61 2.07
CA TRP A 52 1.27 1.06 2.69
C TRP A 52 2.21 0.55 1.59
N TYR A 53 3.45 1.04 1.60
CA TYR A 53 4.45 0.75 0.56
C TYR A 53 5.72 0.17 1.17
N GLY A 54 6.63 -0.32 0.33
CA GLY A 54 7.81 -1.12 0.72
C GLY A 54 8.47 -0.69 2.05
N GLY A 55 8.85 0.58 2.19
CA GLY A 55 9.48 1.08 3.42
C GLY A 55 8.62 1.02 4.68
N LEU A 56 7.32 1.33 4.57
CA LEU A 56 6.38 1.25 5.69
C LEU A 56 6.05 -0.21 6.03
N ASN A 57 5.90 -1.06 5.02
CA ASN A 57 5.59 -2.48 5.19
C ASN A 57 6.73 -3.21 5.90
N GLN A 58 7.98 -2.98 5.49
CA GLN A 58 9.14 -3.60 6.13
C GLN A 58 9.17 -3.30 7.63
N PHE A 59 9.10 -2.00 7.99
CA PHE A 59 9.11 -1.58 9.40
C PHE A 59 7.94 -2.17 10.19
N THR A 60 6.75 -2.19 9.60
CA THR A 60 5.55 -2.72 10.28
C THR A 60 5.67 -4.23 10.50
N ILE A 61 6.11 -4.97 9.48
CA ILE A 61 6.26 -6.44 9.55
C ILE A 61 7.35 -6.82 10.54
N GLU A 62 8.49 -6.14 10.55
CA GLU A 62 9.58 -6.38 11.51
C GLU A 62 9.07 -6.21 12.95
N ARG A 63 8.36 -5.12 13.23
CA ARG A 63 7.80 -4.86 14.57
C ARG A 63 6.72 -5.85 14.99
N LEU A 64 5.87 -6.28 14.06
CA LEU A 64 4.89 -7.33 14.35
C LEU A 64 5.60 -8.65 14.66
N THR A 65 6.64 -8.97 13.90
CA THR A 65 7.45 -10.19 14.12
C THR A 65 8.07 -10.18 15.52
N GLU A 66 8.64 -9.06 15.95
CA GLU A 66 9.17 -8.89 17.32
C GLU A 66 8.09 -9.05 18.38
N HIS A 67 6.90 -8.49 18.17
CA HIS A 67 5.80 -8.59 19.13
C HIS A 67 5.25 -10.03 19.25
N PHE A 68 5.17 -10.78 18.14
CA PHE A 68 4.68 -12.15 18.15
C PHE A 68 5.74 -13.16 18.66
N GLN A 69 7.04 -12.89 18.48
CA GLN A 69 8.10 -13.74 19.03
C GLN A 69 8.17 -13.70 20.56
N LEU A 70 7.67 -12.63 21.20
CA LEU A 70 7.63 -12.50 22.66
C LEU A 70 6.46 -13.24 23.33
N GLU A 71 5.50 -13.77 22.55
CA GLU A 71 4.35 -14.51 23.09
C GLU A 71 4.56 -16.04 23.13
N GLU A 72 5.70 -16.56 22.64
CA GLU A 72 6.00 -18.01 22.63
C GLU A 72 6.96 -18.49 23.74
N GLU A 73 7.28 -17.69 24.77
CA GLU A 73 8.09 -18.10 25.95
C GLU A 73 7.28 -18.28 27.25
#